data_AF-A0A8J6RVX3-F1
#
_entry.id   AF-A0A8J6RVX3-F1
#
_cell.length_a   1.000
_cell.length_b   1.000
_cell.length_c   1.000
_cell.angle_alpha   90.00
_cell.angle_beta   90.00
_cell.angle_gamma   90.00
#
_symmetry.space_group_name_H-M   'P 1'
#
loop_
_entity.id
_entity.type
_entity.pdbx_description
1 polymer ?
#
loop_
_entity_poly.entity_id
_entity_poly.type
_entity_poly.pdbx_seq_one_letter_code
_entity_poly.pdbx_strand_id
1 'polypeptide(L)'
;MAFCFLPFAFCLPAWALPPPEEVPEEVLRTEIITEARSPIDGKPITAAEYAQLQAELQTITPGASPLNPQLRELVFLLRVRQLLRGIGVPIK
;
A
#
# COMPACT_ATOMS: atom_id res chain seq x y z
N MET A 1 -16.96 37.76 -46.20
CA MET A 1 -16.56 37.66 -44.79
C MET A 1 -17.54 36.75 -44.08
N ALA A 2 -17.21 35.47 -43.93
CA ALA A 2 -18.04 34.49 -43.24
C ALA A 2 -17.41 34.23 -41.86
N PHE A 3 -18.03 34.78 -40.83
CA PHE A 3 -17.67 34.54 -39.44
C PHE A 3 -18.06 33.10 -39.08
N CYS A 4 -17.05 32.26 -38.84
CA CYS A 4 -17.22 30.99 -38.11
C CYS A 4 -17.45 31.31 -36.63
N PHE A 5 -18.71 31.26 -36.19
CA PHE A 5 -19.04 31.18 -34.76
C PHE A 5 -19.03 29.71 -34.37
N LEU A 6 -17.96 29.28 -33.69
CA LEU A 6 -17.90 28.00 -32.98
C LEU A 6 -18.99 28.00 -31.89
N PRO A 7 -19.90 27.02 -31.83
CA PRO A 7 -20.85 26.98 -30.74
C PRO A 7 -20.10 26.59 -29.46
N PHE A 8 -20.18 27.50 -28.50
CA PHE A 8 -19.78 27.32 -27.11
C PHE A 8 -20.40 26.02 -26.59
N ALA A 9 -19.58 24.99 -26.39
CA ALA A 9 -20.04 23.70 -25.89
C ALA A 9 -20.58 23.89 -24.46
N PHE A 10 -21.91 23.87 -24.34
CA PHE A 10 -22.61 23.80 -23.07
C PHE A 10 -22.22 22.49 -22.37
N CYS A 11 -21.47 22.58 -21.27
CA CYS A 11 -21.28 21.47 -20.34
C CYS A 11 -22.57 21.34 -19.52
N LEU A 12 -23.41 20.37 -19.87
CA LEU A 12 -24.57 20.00 -19.06
C LEU A 12 -24.09 19.44 -17.71
N PRO A 13 -24.72 19.81 -16.58
CA PRO A 13 -24.36 19.25 -15.28
C PRO A 13 -24.69 17.75 -15.30
N ALA A 14 -23.68 16.90 -15.17
CA ALA A 14 -23.86 15.47 -15.03
C ALA A 14 -24.42 15.15 -13.64
N TRP A 15 -25.74 15.16 -13.52
CA TRP A 15 -26.46 14.53 -12.41
C TRP A 15 -26.81 13.10 -12.85
N ALA A 16 -25.79 12.24 -12.89
CA ALA A 16 -25.98 10.81 -13.11
C ALA A 16 -26.06 10.15 -11.73
N LEU A 17 -27.26 9.72 -11.34
CA LEU A 17 -27.39 8.72 -10.30
C LEU A 17 -26.68 7.45 -10.79
N PRO A 18 -25.95 6.73 -9.92
CA PRO A 18 -25.37 5.44 -10.29
C PRO A 18 -26.48 4.52 -10.83
N PRO A 19 -26.17 3.66 -11.81
CA PRO A 19 -27.15 2.72 -12.36
C PRO A 19 -27.80 1.91 -11.24
N PRO A 20 -29.10 1.58 -11.32
CA PRO A 20 -29.83 0.92 -10.24
C PRO A 20 -29.31 -0.49 -9.91
N GLU A 21 -28.50 -1.08 -10.80
CA GLU A 21 -27.79 -2.34 -10.57
C GLU A 21 -26.55 -2.19 -9.66
N GLU A 22 -26.02 -0.98 -9.49
CA GLU A 22 -24.90 -0.71 -8.58
C GLU A 22 -25.38 -0.61 -7.13
N VAL A 23 -24.66 -1.28 -6.24
CA VAL A 23 -24.93 -1.22 -4.80
C VAL A 23 -24.60 0.20 -4.31
N PRO A 24 -25.55 0.89 -3.64
CA PRO A 24 -25.31 2.23 -3.15
C PRO A 24 -24.20 2.24 -2.11
N GLU A 25 -23.41 3.32 -2.08
CA GLU A 25 -22.25 3.44 -1.21
C GLU A 25 -22.64 3.32 0.27
N GLU A 26 -23.82 3.80 0.65
CA GLU A 26 -24.35 3.71 2.00
C GLU A 26 -24.51 2.26 2.47
N VAL A 27 -24.82 1.33 1.54
CA VAL A 27 -24.89 -0.10 1.85
C VAL A 27 -23.49 -0.69 1.96
N LEU A 28 -22.58 -0.36 1.04
CA LEU A 28 -21.18 -0.82 1.11
C LEU A 28 -20.47 -0.35 2.40
N ARG A 29 -20.78 0.84 2.90
CA ARG A 29 -20.26 1.35 4.19
C ARG A 29 -20.77 0.56 5.39
N THR A 30 -21.88 -0.15 5.25
CA THR A 30 -22.42 -1.04 6.30
C THR A 30 -21.93 -2.48 6.18
N GLU A 31 -21.30 -2.85 5.06
CA GLU A 31 -20.72 -4.18 4.89
C GLU A 31 -19.52 -4.36 5.81
N ILE A 32 -19.57 -5.41 6.65
CA ILE A 32 -18.45 -5.79 7.50
C ILE A 32 -17.48 -6.61 6.64
N ILE A 33 -16.35 -6.01 6.26
CA ILE A 33 -15.29 -6.69 5.53
C ILE A 33 -14.69 -7.77 6.44
N THR A 34 -15.10 -9.02 6.24
CA THR A 34 -14.61 -10.18 7.01
C THR A 34 -13.42 -10.88 6.35
N GLU A 35 -13.19 -10.59 5.07
CA GLU A 35 -12.06 -11.10 4.30
C GLU A 35 -10.80 -10.25 4.53
N ALA A 36 -9.87 -10.81 5.31
CA ALA A 36 -8.55 -10.23 5.53
C ALA A 36 -7.51 -10.94 4.65
N ARG A 37 -6.42 -10.25 4.34
CA ARG A 37 -5.23 -10.86 3.73
C ARG A 37 -4.10 -10.90 4.75
N SER A 38 -3.29 -11.96 4.69
CA SER A 38 -2.10 -12.09 5.53
C SER A 38 -1.14 -10.92 5.26
N PRO A 39 -0.64 -10.24 6.30
CA PRO A 39 0.34 -9.16 6.15
C PRO A 39 1.72 -9.67 5.67
N ILE A 40 1.96 -10.98 5.71
CA ILE A 40 3.22 -11.61 5.33
C ILE A 40 3.16 -12.08 3.87
N ASP A 41 2.10 -12.81 3.50
CA ASP A 41 2.01 -13.51 2.20
C ASP A 41 0.93 -12.97 1.25
N GLY A 42 0.05 -12.08 1.74
CA GLY A 42 -1.07 -11.54 0.94
C GLY A 42 -2.18 -12.55 0.59
N LYS A 43 -2.11 -13.77 1.13
CA LYS A 43 -3.15 -14.82 0.99
C LYS A 43 -4.41 -14.48 1.77
N PRO A 44 -5.60 -14.87 1.31
CA PRO A 44 -6.83 -14.71 2.08
C PRO A 44 -6.76 -15.54 3.37
N ILE A 45 -7.10 -14.93 4.49
CA ILE A 45 -7.11 -15.58 5.81
C ILE A 45 -8.39 -15.20 6.56
N THR A 46 -8.82 -16.08 7.46
CA THR A 46 -10.00 -15.83 8.30
C THR A 46 -9.68 -14.86 9.44
N ALA A 47 -10.70 -14.25 10.03
CA ALA A 47 -10.54 -13.33 11.16
C ALA A 47 -9.87 -14.00 12.38
N ALA A 48 -10.13 -15.29 12.62
CA ALA A 48 -9.52 -16.03 13.72
C ALA A 48 -8.03 -16.29 13.49
N GLU A 49 -7.66 -16.69 12.27
CA GLU A 49 -6.25 -16.87 11.88
C GLU A 49 -5.49 -15.54 11.91
N TYR A 50 -6.13 -14.45 11.48
CA TYR A 50 -5.55 -13.11 11.58
C TYR A 50 -5.26 -12.72 13.03
N ALA A 51 -6.20 -12.95 13.95
CA ALA A 51 -6.00 -12.66 15.37
C ALA A 51 -4.85 -13.45 15.99
N GLN A 52 -4.70 -14.73 15.62
CA GLN A 52 -3.59 -15.57 16.05
C GLN A 52 -2.25 -15.08 15.50
N LEU A 53 -2.19 -14.78 14.19
CA LEU A 53 -1.00 -14.25 13.52
C LEU A 53 -0.59 -12.91 14.12
N GLN A 54 -1.55 -12.04 14.43
CA GLN A 54 -1.30 -10.76 15.07
C GLN A 54 -0.70 -10.94 16.47
N ALA A 55 -1.21 -11.89 17.26
CA ALA A 55 -0.66 -12.20 18.58
C ALA A 55 0.78 -12.72 18.47
N GLU A 56 1.07 -13.60 17.51
CA GLU A 56 2.43 -14.09 17.24
C GLU A 56 3.38 -12.94 16.87
N LEU A 57 2.97 -12.07 15.94
CA LEU A 57 3.77 -10.91 15.53
C LEU A 57 4.03 -9.92 16.68
N GLN A 58 3.11 -9.79 17.63
CA GLN A 58 3.30 -8.93 18.81
C GLN A 58 4.29 -9.51 19.83
N THR A 59 4.44 -10.84 19.89
CA THR A 59 5.47 -11.46 20.73
C THR A 59 6.88 -11.23 20.20
N ILE A 60 7.02 -11.02 18.89
CA ILE A 60 8.29 -10.66 18.27
C ILE A 60 8.59 -9.22 18.68
N THR A 61 9.63 -9.05 19.51
CA THR A 61 10.06 -7.72 19.97
C THR A 61 10.26 -6.79 18.76
N PRO A 62 9.65 -5.59 18.74
CA PRO A 62 9.81 -4.66 17.63
C PRO A 62 11.30 -4.34 17.41
N GLY A 63 11.83 -4.76 16.25
CA GLY A 63 13.25 -4.62 15.89
C GLY A 63 14.08 -5.90 16.01
N ALA A 64 13.56 -6.96 16.64
CA ALA A 64 14.23 -8.25 16.77
C ALA A 64 13.78 -9.26 15.69
N SER A 65 13.48 -8.79 14.47
CA SER A 65 13.39 -9.74 13.34
C SER A 65 14.71 -10.53 13.31
N PRO A 66 14.68 -11.86 13.41
CA PRO A 66 15.89 -12.68 13.41
C PRO A 66 16.45 -12.71 11.98
N LEU A 67 16.97 -11.57 11.53
CA LEU A 67 17.71 -11.47 10.30
C LEU A 67 18.94 -12.38 10.43
N ASN A 68 19.20 -13.18 9.39
CA ASN A 68 20.40 -13.98 9.29
C ASN A 68 21.62 -13.10 9.66
N PRO A 69 22.50 -13.53 10.59
CA PRO A 69 23.63 -12.72 11.05
C PRO A 69 24.51 -12.23 9.89
N GLN A 70 24.66 -13.02 8.83
CA GLN A 70 25.43 -12.64 7.64
C GLN A 70 24.78 -11.48 6.87
N LEU A 71 23.45 -11.47 6.76
CA LEU A 71 22.71 -10.37 6.12
C LEU A 71 22.83 -9.09 6.96
N ARG A 72 22.76 -9.20 8.29
CA ARG A 72 22.95 -8.05 9.19
C ARG A 72 24.33 -7.42 8.99
N GLU A 73 25.37 -8.24 8.93
CA GLU A 73 26.74 -7.79 8.70
C GLU A 73 26.91 -7.17 7.30
N LEU A 74 26.36 -7.81 6.27
CA LEU A 74 26.38 -7.27 4.91
C LEU A 74 25.71 -5.89 4.81
N VAL A 75 24.53 -5.72 5.40
CA VAL A 75 23.84 -4.41 5.45
C VAL A 75 24.68 -3.37 6.19
N PHE A 76 25.34 -3.75 7.28
CA PHE A 76 26.24 -2.86 8.02
C PHE A 76 27.42 -2.40 7.14
N LEU A 77 28.10 -3.33 6.46
CA LEU A 77 29.21 -3.01 5.56
C LEU A 77 28.78 -2.12 4.40
N LEU A 78 27.58 -2.34 3.84
CA LEU A 78 27.04 -1.48 2.79
C LEU A 78 26.79 -0.05 3.29
N ARG A 79 26.27 0.12 4.51
CA ARG A 79 26.10 1.46 5.12
C ARG A 79 27.44 2.15 5.34
N VAL A 80 28.45 1.43 5.84
CA VAL A 80 29.82 1.97 6.00
C VAL A 80 30.40 2.38 4.64
N ARG A 81 30.29 1.52 3.62
CA ARG A 81 30.73 1.84 2.25
C ARG A 81 30.06 3.10 1.72
N GLN A 82 28.75 3.26 1.94
CA GLN A 82 28.01 4.44 1.50
C GLN A 82 28.50 5.72 2.19
N LEU A 83 28.77 5.67 3.50
CA LEU A 83 29.35 6.80 4.24
C LEU A 83 30.72 7.18 3.68
N LEU A 84 31.60 6.21 3.49
CA LEU A 84 32.95 6.42 2.97
C LEU A 84 32.93 7.02 1.54
N ARG A 85 32.02 6.56 0.67
CA ARG A 85 31.81 7.19 -0.64
C ARG A 85 31.30 8.63 -0.52
N GLY A 86 30.45 8.91 0.46
CA GLY A 86 29.92 10.25 0.72
C GLY A 86 30.98 11.26 1.13
N ILE A 87 32.01 10.84 1.88
CA ILE A 87 33.14 11.68 2.28
C ILE A 87 34.31 11.69 1.28
N GLY A 88 34.13 11.11 0.08
CA GLY A 88 35.11 11.14 -1.00
C GLY A 88 36.25 10.14 -0.89
N VAL A 89 36.12 9.11 -0.03
CA VAL A 89 37.12 8.03 0.03
C VAL A 89 36.96 7.15 -1.23
N PRO A 90 38.02 6.96 -2.03
CA PRO A 90 37.99 6.08 -3.19
C PRO A 90 38.04 4.62 -2.75
N ILE A 91 36.91 3.92 -2.88
CA ILE A 91 36.78 2.49 -2.58
C ILE A 91 36.49 1.79 -3.91
N LYS A 92 37.42 0.96 -4.37
CA LYS A 92 37.27 0.15 -5.59
C LYS A 92 36.31 -1.01 -5.35
#